data_AF-A0A9X7R6E8-F1
#
_entry.id   AF-A0A9X7R6E8-F1
#
_cell.length_a   1.000
_cell.length_b   1.000
_cell.length_c   1.000
_cell.angle_alpha   90.00
_cell.angle_beta   90.00
_cell.angle_gamma   90.00
#
_symmetry.space_group_name_H-M   'P 1'
#
loop_
_entity.id
_entity.type
_entity.pdbx_description
1 polymer ?
#
loop_
_entity_poly.entity_id
_entity_poly.type
_entity_poly.pdbx_seq_one_letter_code
_entity_poly.pdbx_strand_id
1 'polypeptide(L)'
;MNDVVKKFDDIILKSTEMYDEDGACTYESVLVEMLNFIKDNLEYRSIFVNKFEEILMSKNTPIECVAFCMRELKWDEIRKFAVDGFDMKIDPRSAAYISLLSAYEDSWQDEDLYFYYGRTN
;
A
#
# COMPACT_ATOMS: atom_id res chain seq x y z
N MET A 1 17.39 -6.30 -13.52
CA MET A 1 17.04 -5.06 -12.80
C MET A 1 15.96 -4.27 -13.52
N ASN A 2 16.06 -4.02 -14.83
CA ASN A 2 15.05 -3.26 -15.59
C ASN A 2 13.67 -3.94 -15.67
N ASP A 3 13.60 -5.28 -15.71
CA ASP A 3 12.32 -6.00 -15.85
C ASP A 3 11.45 -5.98 -14.58
N VAL A 4 12.07 -6.01 -13.39
CA VAL A 4 11.36 -5.96 -12.10
C VAL A 4 10.72 -4.57 -11.91
N VAL A 5 11.48 -3.51 -12.21
CA VAL A 5 11.00 -2.13 -12.12
C VAL A 5 9.87 -1.88 -13.11
N LYS A 6 10.02 -2.32 -14.37
CA LYS A 6 8.95 -2.20 -15.37
C LYS A 6 7.67 -2.91 -14.94
N LYS A 7 7.80 -4.13 -14.43
CA LYS A 7 6.64 -4.90 -13.98
C LYS A 7 5.95 -4.26 -12.77
N PHE A 8 6.71 -3.66 -11.86
CA PHE A 8 6.16 -2.87 -10.77
C PHE A 8 5.40 -1.65 -11.29
N ASP A 9 6.00 -0.89 -12.21
CA ASP A 9 5.38 0.30 -12.80
C ASP A 9 4.09 -0.05 -13.58
N ASP A 10 4.06 -1.19 -14.27
CA ASP A 10 2.86 -1.70 -14.95
C ASP A 10 1.73 -2.02 -13.96
N ILE A 11 2.06 -2.60 -12.79
CA ILE A 11 1.07 -2.90 -11.73
C ILE A 11 0.51 -1.60 -11.13
N ILE A 12 1.36 -0.59 -10.92
CA ILE A 12 0.93 0.74 -10.43
C ILE A 12 0.06 1.47 -11.45
N LEU A 13 0.36 1.36 -12.74
CA LEU A 13 -0.47 1.95 -13.78
C LEU A 13 -1.87 1.32 -13.77
N LYS A 14 -1.94 -0.01 -13.73
CA LYS A 14 -3.21 -0.75 -13.61
C LYS A 14 -3.98 -0.36 -12.35
N SER A 15 -3.30 -0.21 -11.21
CA SER A 15 -3.96 0.17 -9.97
C SER A 15 -4.55 1.58 -10.05
N THR A 16 -3.86 2.50 -10.74
CA THR A 16 -4.35 3.85 -10.98
C THR A 16 -5.57 3.84 -11.92
N GLU A 17 -5.55 3.04 -12.99
CA GLU A 17 -6.68 2.90 -13.92
C GLU A 17 -7.91 2.26 -13.28
N MET A 18 -7.72 1.28 -12.39
CA MET A 18 -8.82 0.55 -11.74
C MET A 18 -9.35 1.24 -10.47
N TYR A 19 -8.65 2.23 -9.93
CA TYR A 19 -9.12 2.99 -8.76
C TYR A 19 -10.38 3.81 -9.05
N ASP A 20 -10.59 4.24 -10.29
CA ASP A 20 -11.79 4.98 -10.74
C ASP A 20 -12.94 4.07 -11.21
N GLU A 21 -12.74 2.74 -11.29
CA GLU A 21 -13.81 1.80 -11.62
C GLU A 21 -14.49 1.30 -10.33
N ASP A 22 -15.82 1.45 -10.25
CA ASP A 22 -16.73 1.07 -9.13
C ASP A 22 -16.72 -0.44 -8.75
N GLY A 23 -15.74 -1.21 -9.22
CA GLY A 23 -15.59 -2.65 -9.03
C GLY A 23 -14.55 -3.00 -7.96
N ALA A 24 -14.98 -3.16 -6.70
CA ALA A 24 -14.09 -3.58 -5.61
C ALA A 24 -13.31 -4.89 -5.89
N CYS A 25 -13.86 -5.81 -6.68
CA CYS A 25 -13.20 -7.07 -7.03
C CYS A 25 -11.96 -6.90 -7.92
N THR A 26 -11.90 -5.89 -8.80
CA THR A 26 -10.78 -5.72 -9.74
C THR A 26 -9.61 -5.01 -9.08
N TYR A 27 -9.89 -3.95 -8.31
CA TYR A 27 -8.85 -3.22 -7.59
C TYR A 27 -8.17 -4.07 -6.50
N GLU A 28 -8.94 -4.82 -5.70
CA GLU A 28 -8.37 -5.73 -4.69
C GLU A 28 -7.45 -6.78 -5.30
N SER A 29 -7.82 -7.33 -6.47
CA SER A 29 -6.98 -8.30 -7.18
C SER A 29 -5.62 -7.72 -7.58
N VAL A 30 -5.58 -6.44 -7.97
CA VAL A 30 -4.33 -5.73 -8.30
C VAL A 30 -3.48 -5.50 -7.05
N LEU A 31 -4.09 -5.17 -5.91
CA LEU A 31 -3.39 -5.04 -4.63
C LEU A 31 -2.72 -6.35 -4.20
N VAL A 32 -3.42 -7.47 -4.36
CA VAL A 32 -2.89 -8.81 -4.07
C VAL A 32 -1.77 -9.19 -5.06
N GLU A 33 -1.93 -8.88 -6.35
CA GLU A 33 -0.87 -9.09 -7.36
C GLU A 33 0.40 -8.32 -6.98
N MET A 34 0.25 -7.05 -6.58
CA MET A 34 1.35 -6.19 -6.15
C MET A 34 2.09 -6.76 -4.94
N LEU A 35 1.35 -7.17 -3.90
CA LEU A 35 1.93 -7.70 -2.67
C LEU A 35 2.68 -9.01 -2.92
N ASN A 36 2.08 -9.93 -3.68
CA ASN A 36 2.76 -11.19 -4.05
C ASN A 36 4.01 -10.91 -4.89
N PHE A 37 3.93 -9.99 -5.85
CA PHE A 37 5.08 -9.62 -6.66
C PHE A 37 6.25 -9.08 -5.81
N ILE A 38 5.96 -8.25 -4.80
CA ILE A 38 6.99 -7.73 -3.89
C ILE A 38 7.57 -8.85 -3.02
N LYS A 39 6.73 -9.74 -2.49
CA LYS A 39 7.17 -10.88 -1.67
C LYS A 39 8.08 -11.84 -2.44
N ASP A 40 7.82 -12.02 -3.73
CA ASP A 40 8.66 -12.85 -4.61
C ASP A 40 9.98 -12.15 -5.00
N ASN A 41 10.11 -10.84 -4.74
CA ASN A 41 11.24 -10.01 -5.17
C ASN A 41 11.86 -9.20 -4.02
N LEU A 42 11.83 -9.71 -2.77
CA LEU A 42 12.29 -8.99 -1.57
C LEU A 42 13.76 -8.53 -1.63
N GLU A 43 14.58 -9.16 -2.46
CA GLU A 43 15.97 -8.73 -2.73
C GLU A 43 16.05 -7.31 -3.33
N TYR A 44 14.96 -6.82 -3.93
CA TYR A 44 14.82 -5.46 -4.48
C TYR A 44 14.11 -4.49 -3.53
N ARG A 45 13.99 -4.80 -2.22
CA ARG A 45 13.31 -3.97 -1.22
C ARG A 45 13.67 -2.49 -1.31
N SER A 46 14.95 -2.13 -1.45
CA SER A 46 15.37 -0.72 -1.53
C SER A 46 14.77 0.02 -2.73
N ILE A 47 14.58 -0.66 -3.87
CA ILE A 47 13.93 -0.10 -5.05
C ILE A 47 12.45 0.12 -4.77
N PHE A 48 11.77 -0.88 -4.18
CA PHE A 48 10.36 -0.77 -3.84
C PHE A 48 10.10 0.30 -2.80
N VAL A 49 10.98 0.45 -1.80
CA VAL A 49 10.89 1.54 -0.82
C VAL A 49 10.91 2.90 -1.51
N ASN A 50 11.91 3.16 -2.37
CA ASN A 50 11.99 4.43 -3.10
C ASN A 50 10.73 4.69 -3.95
N LYS A 51 10.22 3.66 -4.62
CA LYS A 51 8.98 3.77 -5.41
C LYS A 51 7.75 4.05 -4.55
N PHE A 52 7.65 3.43 -3.37
CA PHE A 52 6.57 3.72 -2.44
C PHE A 52 6.64 5.15 -1.90
N GLU A 53 7.82 5.66 -1.60
CA GLU A 53 8.00 7.07 -1.23
C GLU A 53 7.55 8.02 -2.36
N GLU A 54 7.91 7.72 -3.62
CA GLU A 54 7.42 8.46 -4.79
C GLU A 54 5.89 8.46 -4.88
N ILE A 55 5.24 7.32 -4.64
CA ILE A 55 3.78 7.18 -4.64
C ILE A 55 3.14 8.02 -3.53
N LEU A 56 3.71 8.01 -2.32
CA LEU A 56 3.23 8.79 -1.19
C LEU A 56 3.32 10.30 -1.46
N MET A 57 4.36 10.74 -2.17
CA MET A 57 4.52 12.13 -2.63
C MET A 57 3.63 12.49 -3.83
N SER A 58 3.29 11.54 -4.70
CA SER A 58 2.54 11.75 -5.93
C SER A 58 1.04 11.91 -5.70
N LYS A 59 0.44 13.05 -6.06
CA LYS A 59 -1.00 13.35 -5.88
C LYS A 59 -1.96 12.46 -6.68
N ASN A 60 -1.46 11.73 -7.68
CA ASN A 60 -2.29 11.02 -8.65
C ASN A 60 -2.31 9.49 -8.44
N THR A 61 -1.50 8.96 -7.52
CA THR A 61 -1.40 7.52 -7.31
C THR A 61 -2.11 7.12 -6.01
N PRO A 62 -2.88 6.03 -5.99
CA PRO A 62 -3.64 5.62 -4.82
C PRO A 62 -2.71 5.15 -3.70
N ILE A 63 -2.87 5.75 -2.51
CA ILE A 63 -2.08 5.45 -1.31
C ILE A 63 -2.46 4.08 -0.74
N GLU A 64 -3.65 3.60 -1.06
CA GLU A 64 -4.19 2.30 -0.65
C GLU A 64 -3.29 1.14 -1.10
N CYS A 65 -2.61 1.27 -2.25
CA CYS A 65 -1.60 0.30 -2.70
C CYS A 65 -0.45 0.15 -1.69
N VAL A 66 0.05 1.29 -1.19
CA VAL A 66 1.12 1.31 -0.19
C VAL A 66 0.60 0.76 1.14
N ALA A 67 -0.59 1.23 1.57
CA ALA A 67 -1.19 0.78 2.83
C ALA A 67 -1.43 -0.72 2.86
N PHE A 68 -1.98 -1.29 1.78
CA PHE A 68 -2.22 -2.72 1.66
C PHE A 68 -0.93 -3.53 1.76
N CYS A 69 0.11 -3.13 1.01
CA CYS A 69 1.40 -3.83 1.06
C CYS A 69 2.04 -3.77 2.44
N MET A 70 1.94 -2.62 3.12
CA MET A 70 2.57 -2.41 4.42
C MET A 70 1.86 -3.13 5.58
N ARG A 71 0.59 -3.52 5.43
CA ARG A 71 -0.10 -4.40 6.41
C ARG A 71 0.63 -5.72 6.62
N GLU A 72 1.14 -6.30 5.54
CA GLU A 72 1.85 -7.58 5.60
C GLU A 72 3.36 -7.39 5.74
N LEU A 73 3.95 -6.47 4.98
CA LEU A 73 5.41 -6.29 4.91
C LEU A 73 5.98 -5.54 6.12
N LYS A 74 5.21 -4.63 6.73
CA LYS A 74 5.58 -3.81 7.89
C LYS A 74 7.00 -3.18 7.78
N TRP A 75 7.33 -2.56 6.65
CA TRP A 75 8.65 -1.95 6.44
C TRP A 75 8.80 -0.60 7.17
N ASP A 76 9.71 -0.53 8.14
CA ASP A 76 9.93 0.66 8.97
C ASP A 76 10.33 1.92 8.18
N GLU A 77 10.97 1.77 7.02
CA GLU A 77 11.36 2.88 6.15
C GLU A 77 10.13 3.67 5.69
N ILE A 78 9.11 2.96 5.22
CA ILE A 78 7.85 3.56 4.75
C ILE A 78 7.06 4.15 5.90
N ARG A 79 7.08 3.50 7.07
CA ARG A 79 6.46 4.04 8.28
C ARG A 79 7.10 5.37 8.69
N LYS A 80 8.44 5.45 8.72
CA LYS A 80 9.16 6.69 9.05
C LYS A 80 8.87 7.78 8.04
N PHE A 81 8.92 7.46 6.76
CA PHE A 81 8.58 8.39 5.69
C PHE A 81 7.16 8.95 5.84
N ALA A 82 6.18 8.10 6.17
CA ALA A 82 4.80 8.51 6.40
C ALA A 82 4.65 9.41 7.65
N VAL A 83 5.36 9.11 8.74
CA VAL A 83 5.37 9.94 9.96
C VAL A 83 6.02 11.31 9.70
N ASP A 84 7.15 11.33 9.01
CA ASP A 84 7.87 12.57 8.69
C ASP A 84 7.06 13.44 7.70
N GLY A 85 6.35 12.81 6.75
CA GLY A 85 5.44 13.50 5.83
C GLY A 85 4.17 14.03 6.50
N PHE A 86 3.68 13.36 7.56
CA PHE A 86 2.49 13.77 8.31
C PHE A 86 2.69 15.09 9.07
N ASP A 87 3.91 15.48 9.41
CA ASP A 87 4.20 16.75 10.11
C ASP A 87 4.06 17.99 9.19
N MET A 88 3.84 17.80 7.88
CA MET A 88 3.48 18.89 6.94
C MET A 88 1.99 19.25 7.07
N LYS A 89 1.68 19.99 8.15
CA LYS A 89 0.38 20.42 8.70
C LYS A 89 -0.79 20.89 7.81
N ILE A 90 -0.76 20.84 6.49
CA ILE A 90 -1.89 21.29 5.64
C ILE A 90 -1.94 20.50 4.31
N ASP A 91 -1.90 19.18 4.34
CA ASP A 91 -2.12 18.38 3.13
C ASP A 91 -3.49 17.65 3.17
N PRO A 92 -4.34 17.75 2.13
CA PRO A 92 -5.59 16.98 2.03
C PRO A 92 -5.38 15.46 2.13
N ARG A 93 -4.14 14.97 1.98
CA ARG A 93 -3.78 13.56 2.16
C ARG A 93 -3.54 13.13 3.61
N SER A 94 -3.63 14.03 4.58
CA SER A 94 -3.43 13.71 6.02
C SER A 94 -4.27 12.49 6.46
N ALA A 95 -5.50 12.35 5.97
CA ALA A 95 -6.36 11.20 6.25
C ALA A 95 -5.84 9.89 5.62
N ALA A 96 -5.25 9.95 4.43
CA ALA A 96 -4.66 8.80 3.76
C ALA A 96 -3.35 8.35 4.45
N TYR A 97 -2.55 9.29 4.95
CA TYR A 97 -1.39 8.97 5.80
C TYR A 97 -1.81 8.30 7.12
N ILE A 98 -2.91 8.75 7.75
CA ILE A 98 -3.46 8.08 8.94
C ILE A 98 -3.90 6.65 8.61
N SER A 99 -4.58 6.43 7.48
CA SER A 99 -4.98 5.08 7.01
C SER A 99 -3.78 4.17 6.70
N LEU A 100 -2.69 4.73 6.19
CA LEU A 100 -1.43 4.00 6.04
C LEU A 100 -0.79 3.67 7.39
N LEU A 101 -0.77 4.60 8.34
CA LEU A 101 -0.19 4.37 9.66
C LEU A 101 -1.00 3.34 10.48
N SER A 102 -2.32 3.29 10.31
CA SER A 102 -3.14 2.24 10.94
C SER A 102 -2.86 0.84 10.39
N ALA A 103 -2.31 0.71 9.18
CA ALA A 103 -1.81 -0.57 8.68
C ALA A 103 -0.67 -1.17 9.52
N TYR A 104 0.01 -0.35 10.33
CA TYR A 104 1.09 -0.76 11.21
C TYR A 104 0.65 -0.99 12.67
N GLU A 105 -0.59 -0.65 13.03
CA GLU A 105 -1.13 -0.93 14.36
C GLU A 105 -1.64 -2.37 14.43
N ASP A 106 -1.24 -3.13 15.45
CA ASP A 106 -1.66 -4.53 15.67
C ASP A 106 -3.11 -4.65 16.20
N SER A 107 -3.78 -3.55 16.54
CA SER A 107 -5.15 -3.55 17.07
C SER A 107 -6.04 -2.64 16.25
N TRP A 108 -7.08 -3.20 15.62
CA TRP A 108 -8.06 -2.44 14.85
C TRP A 108 -9.39 -2.32 15.61
N GLN A 109 -10.02 -1.13 15.59
CA GLN A 109 -11.40 -0.92 16.05
C GLN A 109 -12.44 -1.74 15.27
N ASP A 110 -12.04 -2.31 14.11
CA ASP A 110 -12.84 -3.18 13.26
C ASP A 110 -12.34 -4.65 13.26
N GLU A 111 -11.51 -5.05 14.23
CA GLU A 111 -11.13 -6.47 14.41
C GLU A 111 -12.38 -7.37 14.52
N ASP A 112 -13.44 -6.85 15.16
CA ASP A 112 -14.74 -7.52 15.28
C ASP A 112 -15.46 -7.75 13.94
N LEU A 113 -15.18 -6.97 12.89
CA LEU A 113 -15.82 -7.08 11.57
C LEU A 113 -15.24 -8.21 10.71
N TYR A 114 -13.96 -8.57 10.91
CA TYR A 114 -13.27 -9.61 10.14
C TYR A 114 -13.21 -10.98 10.84
N PHE A 115 -13.68 -11.08 12.09
CA PHE A 115 -13.74 -12.34 12.84
C PHE A 115 -14.56 -13.44 12.15
N TYR A 116 -15.38 -13.12 11.15
CA TYR A 116 -16.18 -14.10 10.39
C TYR A 116 -15.31 -15.06 9.55
N TYR A 117 -14.11 -14.67 9.12
CA TYR A 117 -13.21 -15.54 8.36
C TYR A 117 -12.29 -16.41 9.23
N GLY A 118 -12.28 -16.21 10.55
CA GLY A 118 -11.41 -16.93 11.49
C GLY A 118 -12.01 -18.19 12.11
N ARG A 119 -13.23 -18.58 11.75
CA ARG A 119 -13.94 -19.71 12.39
C ARG A 119 -14.50 -20.71 11.37
N THR A 120 -13.61 -21.36 10.64
CA THR A 120 -13.87 -22.70 10.11
C THR A 120 -12.98 -23.69 10.87
N ASN A 121 -13.58 -24.32 11.88
CA ASN A 121 -13.16 -25.62 12.36
C ASN A 121 -14.43 -26.47 12.47
#